data_AF-A0A7C0VC79-F1
#
_entry.id   AF-A0A7C0VC79-F1
#
_cell.length_a   1.000
_cell.length_b   1.000
_cell.length_c   1.000
_cell.angle_alpha   90.00
_cell.angle_beta   90.00
_cell.angle_gamma   90.00
#
_symmetry.space_group_name_H-M   'P 1'
#
loop_
_entity.id
_entity.type
_entity.pdbx_description
1 polymer ?
#
loop_
_entity_poly.entity_id
_entity_poly.type
_entity_poly.pdbx_seq_one_letter_code
_entity_poly.pdbx_strand_id
1 'polypeptide(L)' 'MGKVVELRGVDTIYEGEHLPAIRDVTLEVSDGEFIVVIGPNGSGKTTL' A
#
# COMPACT_ATOMS: atom_id res chain seq x y z
N MET A 1 21.39 7.45 -2.76
CA MET A 1 20.35 6.47 -3.12
C MET A 1 19.03 7.19 -3.10
N GLY A 2 18.33 7.26 -4.23
CA GLY A 2 17.03 7.94 -4.34
C GLY A 2 15.88 6.99 -4.03
N LYS A 3 14.78 7.54 -3.50
CA LYS A 3 13.50 6.82 -3.43
C LYS A 3 12.93 6.69 -4.84
N VAL A 4 12.40 5.52 -5.18
CA VAL A 4 11.72 5.25 -6.46
C VAL A 4 10.21 5.18 -6.30
N VAL A 5 9.72 4.81 -5.11
CA VAL A 5 8.29 4.80 -4.77
C VAL A 5 8.10 5.41 -3.38
N GLU A 6 7.08 6.26 -3.22
CA GLU A 6 6.71 6.86 -1.95
C GLU A 6 5.18 6.98 -1.84
N LEU A 7 4.62 6.39 -0.79
CA LEU A 7 3.23 6.53 -0.34
C LEU A 7 3.23 7.23 1.03
N ARG A 8 2.35 8.21 1.23
CA ARG A 8 2.21 8.94 2.49
C ARG A 8 0.74 9.00 2.90
N GLY A 9 0.39 8.27 3.96
CA GLY A 9 -0.96 8.25 4.54
C GLY A 9 -2.07 7.96 3.51
N VAL A 10 -1.86 6.94 2.68
CA VAL A 10 -2.77 6.61 1.57
C VAL A 10 -3.93 5.74 2.06
N ASP A 11 -5.14 6.16 1.70
CA ASP A 11 -6.37 5.39 1.80
C ASP A 11 -6.84 4.98 0.40
N THR A 12 -7.34 3.76 0.24
CA THR A 12 -8.01 3.31 -1.00
C THR A 12 -9.37 2.72 -0.67
N ILE A 13 -10.42 3.26 -1.29
CA ILE A 13 -11.81 2.80 -1.17
C ILE A 13 -12.31 2.48 -2.59
N TYR A 14 -12.91 1.31 -2.77
CA TYR A 14 -13.54 0.93 -4.03
C TYR A 14 -14.94 1.57 -4.17
N GLU A 15 -15.37 1.80 -5.40
CA GLU A 15 -16.71 2.34 -5.67
C GLU A 15 -17.79 1.46 -5.05
N GLY A 16 -18.72 2.07 -4.31
CA GLY A 16 -19.80 1.38 -3.61
C GLY A 16 -19.44 0.86 -2.20
N GLU A 17 -18.16 0.92 -1.80
CA GLU A 17 -17.74 0.53 -0.47
C GLU A 17 -17.71 1.73 0.50
N HIS A 18 -18.03 1.47 1.76
CA HIS A 18 -17.97 2.48 2.84
C HIS A 18 -16.70 2.38 3.68
N LEU A 19 -15.99 1.26 3.60
CA LEU A 19 -14.77 1.02 4.36
C LEU A 19 -13.57 0.96 3.40
N PRO A 20 -12.42 1.55 3.80
CA PRO A 20 -11.20 1.47 3.01
C PRO A 20 -10.64 0.05 3.02
N ALA A 21 -10.17 -0.38 1.85
CA ALA A 21 -9.44 -1.64 1.67
C ALA A 21 -7.99 -1.53 2.18
N ILE A 22 -7.40 -0.33 2.15
CA ILE A 22 -6.20 0.05 2.91
C ILE A 22 -6.41 1.42 3.53
N ARG A 23 -5.89 1.63 4.74
CA ARG A 23 -6.03 2.88 5.50
C ARG A 23 -4.68 3.34 6.05
N ASP A 24 -4.36 4.61 5.86
CA ASP A 24 -3.20 5.31 6.37
C ASP A 24 -1.88 4.60 6.06
N VAL A 25 -1.73 4.11 4.82
CA VAL A 25 -0.53 3.38 4.42
C VAL A 25 0.59 4.35 4.05
N THR A 26 1.73 4.21 4.72
CA THR A 26 2.98 4.87 4.39
C THR A 26 4.02 3.82 4.01
N LEU A 27 4.60 3.97 2.82
CA LEU A 27 5.58 3.05 2.25
C LEU A 27 6.64 3.84 1.49
N GLU A 28 7.90 3.52 1.69
CA GLU A 28 9.01 4.07 0.93
C GLU A 28 9.83 2.91 0.37
N VAL A 29 10.12 2.94 -0.93
CA VAL A 29 10.98 1.94 -1.59
C VAL A 29 12.13 2.65 -2.27
N SER A 30 13.34 2.24 -1.91
CA SER A 30 14.59 2.77 -2.45
C SER A 30 14.98 2.06 -3.75
N ASP A 31 15.80 2.72 -4.57
CA ASP A 31 16.39 2.07 -5.75
C ASP A 31 17.16 0.79 -5.37
N GLY A 32 16.89 -0.31 -6.08
CA GLY A 32 17.46 -1.63 -5.82
C GLY A 32 16.85 -2.40 -4.64
N GLU A 33 15.85 -1.86 -3.95
CA GLU A 33 15.21 -2.52 -2.81
C GLU A 33 14.19 -3.58 -3.27
N PHE A 34 14.23 -4.76 -2.64
CA PHE A 34 13.28 -5.84 -2.88
C PHE A 34 12.41 -6.04 -1.64
N ILE A 35 11.10 -5.83 -1.79
CA ILE A 35 10.13 -5.96 -0.69
C ILE A 35 9.09 -7.05 -0.99
N VAL A 36 8.52 -7.61 0.06
CA VAL A 36 7.42 -8.57 -0.01
C VAL A 36 6.27 -8.07 0.86
N VAL A 37 5.08 -7.97 0.27
CA VAL A 37 3.85 -7.64 1.01
C VAL A 37 3.12 -8.95 1.35
N ILE A 38 3.01 -9.26 2.64
CA ILE A 38 2.36 -10.48 3.15
C ILE A 38 1.18 -10.15 4.06
N GLY A 39 0.23 -11.09 4.15
CA GLY A 39 -0.96 -10.92 4.98
C GLY A 39 -2.13 -11.81 4.54
N PRO A 40 -3.15 -11.98 5.40
CA PRO A 40 -4.32 -12.82 5.13
C PRO A 40 -5.08 -12.42 3.86
N ASN A 41 -5.95 -13.28 3.33
CA ASN A 41 -6.85 -12.92 2.24
C ASN A 41 -7.76 -11.75 2.67
N GLY A 42 -7.97 -10.78 1.77
CA GLY A 42 -8.74 -9.58 2.07
C GLY A 42 -8.02 -8.47 2.84
N SER A 43 -6.73 -8.63 3.20
CA SER A 43 -5.95 -7.59 3.92
C SER A 43 -5.51 -6.39 3.06
N GLY A 44 -5.98 -6.26 1.82
CA GLY A 44 -5.65 -5.13 0.95
C GLY A 44 -4.33 -5.23 0.17
N LYS A 45 -3.63 -6.37 0.17
CA LYS A 45 -2.32 -6.53 -0.52
C LYS A 45 -2.31 -6.24 -2.02
N THR A 46 -3.40 -6.56 -2.73
CA THR A 46 -3.56 -6.28 -4.17
C THR A 46 -4.09 -4.86 -4.41
N THR A 47 -4.64 -4.25 -3.36
CA THR A 47 -5.10 -2.86 -3.38
C THR A 47 -3.97 -1.88 -3.12
N LEU A 48 -3.02 -2.26 -2.26
CA LEU A 48 -1.74 -1.58 -2.06
C LEU A 48 -0.88 -1.70 -3.32
#